data_AF-A0A3N5QR41-F1
#
_entry.id   AF-A0A3N5QR41-F1
#
_cell.length_a   1.000
_cell.length_b   1.000
_cell.length_c   1.000
_cell.angle_alpha   90.00
_cell.angle_beta   90.00
_cell.angle_gamma   90.00
#
_symmetry.space_group_name_H-M   'P 1'
#
loop_
_entity.id
_entity.type
_entity.pdbx_description
1 polymer ?
#
loop_
_entity_poly.entity_id
_entity_poly.type
_entity_poly.pdbx_seq_one_letter_code
_entity_poly.pdbx_strand_id
1 'polypeptide(L)'
;MTENQEELQTGIGTEEAITLKPATVKITGVIFEEVGIKKSKKLVCTVKHPDNKELIHISAVKYENKGKLEVSGLWKNVDDKGLIRKGSALAVFLNSAGAKVPQELIGKDVVTTQEDKGYLCFKAY
;
A
#
# COMPACT_ATOMS: atom_id res chain seq x y z
N MET A 1 -0.07 -29.74 20.98
CA MET A 1 0.73 -29.06 19.94
C MET A 1 0.51 -29.83 18.65
N THR A 2 -0.50 -29.49 17.86
CA THR A 2 -0.88 -30.30 16.67
C THR A 2 -1.56 -29.48 15.57
N GLU A 3 -1.44 -28.15 15.58
CA GLU A 3 -2.15 -27.31 14.58
C GLU A 3 -1.38 -27.12 13.26
N ASN A 4 -0.10 -27.50 13.16
CA ASN A 4 0.73 -27.19 11.97
C ASN A 4 0.97 -28.35 10.99
N GLN A 5 0.52 -29.59 11.27
CA GLN A 5 0.78 -30.73 10.38
C GLN A 5 -0.16 -30.81 9.17
N GLU A 6 -1.38 -30.27 9.30
CA GLU A 6 -2.37 -30.27 8.22
C GLU A 6 -2.00 -29.27 7.11
N GLU A 7 -1.44 -28.10 7.46
CA GLU A 7 -1.02 -27.09 6.48
C GLU A 7 0.05 -27.63 5.50
N LEU A 8 0.90 -28.54 5.96
CA LEU A 8 1.98 -29.16 5.18
C LEU A 8 1.48 -30.16 4.11
N GLN A 9 0.21 -30.57 4.17
CA GLN A 9 -0.39 -31.49 3.18
C GLN A 9 -1.20 -30.77 2.09
N THR A 10 -1.23 -29.43 2.13
CA THR A 10 -1.94 -28.62 1.15
C THR A 10 -1.28 -28.73 -0.22
N GLY A 11 -2.00 -29.25 -1.22
CA GLY A 11 -1.55 -29.35 -2.61
C GLY A 11 -1.66 -28.02 -3.38
N ILE A 12 -1.12 -27.99 -4.60
CA ILE A 12 -1.27 -26.85 -5.51
C ILE A 12 -2.68 -26.87 -6.12
N GLY A 13 -3.45 -25.79 -5.93
CA GLY A 13 -4.77 -25.63 -6.56
C GLY A 13 -4.68 -25.36 -8.07
N THR A 14 -5.77 -25.58 -8.80
CA THR A 14 -5.84 -25.39 -10.27
C THR A 14 -6.40 -24.03 -10.71
N GLU A 15 -6.86 -23.20 -9.76
CA GLU A 15 -7.38 -21.87 -10.06
C GLU A 15 -6.24 -20.85 -10.20
N GLU A 16 -6.26 -20.06 -11.27
CA GLU A 16 -5.31 -18.97 -11.47
C GLU A 16 -5.65 -17.78 -10.57
N ALA A 17 -4.61 -17.10 -10.06
CA ALA A 17 -4.80 -15.93 -9.22
C ALA A 17 -5.46 -14.79 -10.02
N ILE A 18 -6.62 -14.33 -9.55
CA ILE A 18 -7.29 -13.16 -10.11
C ILE A 18 -6.42 -11.93 -9.83
N THR A 19 -5.88 -11.33 -10.89
CA THR A 19 -5.06 -10.10 -10.77
C THR A 19 -5.90 -8.88 -11.08
N LEU A 20 -5.99 -7.96 -10.11
CA LEU A 20 -6.66 -6.68 -10.30
C LEU A 20 -5.77 -5.77 -11.18
N LYS A 21 -6.39 -5.16 -12.19
CA LYS A 21 -5.73 -4.21 -13.07
C LYS A 21 -5.65 -2.82 -12.42
N PRO A 22 -4.68 -1.97 -12.81
CA PRO A 22 -4.65 -0.57 -12.39
C PRO A 22 -5.97 0.15 -12.65
N ALA A 23 -6.46 0.88 -11.65
CA ALA A 23 -7.70 1.65 -11.72
C ALA A 23 -7.66 2.83 -10.75
N THR A 24 -8.64 3.73 -10.85
CA THR A 24 -8.89 4.70 -9.79
C THR A 24 -9.66 4.00 -8.67
N VAL A 25 -9.13 4.05 -7.45
CA VAL A 25 -9.71 3.42 -6.27
C VAL A 25 -10.07 4.47 -5.24
N LYS A 26 -11.11 4.20 -4.45
CA LYS A 26 -11.50 5.07 -3.33
C LYS A 26 -10.89 4.55 -2.03
N ILE A 27 -10.16 5.39 -1.31
CA ILE A 27 -9.65 5.05 0.02
C ILE A 27 -10.80 5.15 1.03
N THR A 28 -11.11 4.05 1.72
CA THR A 28 -12.19 3.98 2.71
C THR A 28 -11.68 3.96 4.15
N GLY A 29 -10.40 3.63 4.36
CA GLY A 29 -9.78 3.64 5.68
C GLY A 29 -8.26 3.68 5.60
N VAL A 30 -7.63 4.11 6.70
CA VAL A 30 -6.17 4.12 6.84
C VAL A 30 -5.77 3.68 8.24
N ILE A 31 -4.72 2.88 8.35
CA ILE A 31 -4.16 2.41 9.63
C ILE A 31 -2.63 2.31 9.53
N PHE A 32 -1.94 2.53 10.66
CA PHE A 32 -0.52 2.20 10.76
C PHE A 32 -0.37 0.81 11.38
N GLU A 33 0.29 -0.09 10.67
CA GLU A 33 0.63 -1.43 11.13
C GLU A 33 2.12 -1.52 11.47
N GLU A 34 2.47 -2.33 12.47
CA GLU A 34 3.86 -2.63 12.82
C GLU A 34 4.36 -3.83 12.02
N VAL A 35 5.48 -3.67 11.32
CA VAL A 35 6.05 -4.70 10.46
C VAL A 35 7.48 -5.03 10.89
N GLY A 36 7.76 -6.34 10.93
CA GLY A 36 9.08 -6.90 11.24
C GLY A 36 9.49 -6.81 12.71
N ILE A 37 10.65 -7.37 13.02
CA ILE A 37 11.19 -7.46 14.40
C ILE A 37 11.39 -6.06 15.01
N LYS A 38 11.75 -5.08 14.18
CA LYS A 38 11.95 -3.68 14.59
C LYS A 38 10.65 -2.90 14.76
N LYS A 39 9.47 -3.53 14.59
CA LYS A 39 8.14 -2.90 14.72
C LYS A 39 8.03 -1.58 13.96
N SER A 40 8.55 -1.56 12.73
CA SER A 40 8.51 -0.36 11.90
C SER A 40 7.08 -0.08 11.45
N LYS A 41 6.63 1.17 11.56
CA LYS A 41 5.24 1.54 11.24
C LYS A 41 5.07 1.79 9.75
N LYS A 42 4.10 1.11 9.15
CA LYS A 42 3.75 1.22 7.73
C LYS A 42 2.28 1.61 7.59
N LEU A 43 1.99 2.59 6.74
CA LEU A 43 0.61 2.97 6.44
C LEU A 43 0.00 1.93 5.51
N VAL A 44 -1.17 1.43 5.88
CA VAL A 44 -2.01 0.54 5.10
C VAL A 44 -3.32 1.26 4.82
N CYS A 45 -3.66 1.37 3.54
CA CYS A 45 -4.90 1.99 3.09
C CYS A 45 -5.88 0.88 2.70
N THR A 46 -7.05 0.86 3.32
CA THR A 46 -8.19 0.07 2.86
C THR A 46 -8.83 0.81 1.70
N VAL A 47 -8.98 0.13 0.56
CA VAL A 47 -9.49 0.74 -0.67
C VAL A 47 -10.61 -0.08 -1.29
N LYS A 48 -11.57 0.62 -1.89
CA LYS A 48 -12.61 0.04 -2.74
C LYS A 48 -12.17 0.13 -4.19
N HIS A 49 -11.91 -1.03 -4.79
CA HIS A 49 -11.59 -1.17 -6.21
C HIS A 49 -12.89 -1.23 -7.05
N PRO A 50 -12.96 -0.62 -8.24
CA PRO A 50 -14.17 -0.69 -9.08
C PRO A 50 -14.51 -2.12 -9.52
N ASP A 51 -13.48 -2.91 -9.84
CA ASP A 51 -13.64 -4.29 -10.33
C ASP A 51 -13.60 -5.37 -9.22
N ASN A 52 -13.59 -4.96 -7.94
CA ASN A 52 -13.67 -5.91 -6.83
C ASN A 52 -14.76 -5.52 -5.85
N LYS A 53 -15.61 -6.49 -5.48
CA LYS A 53 -16.63 -6.26 -4.45
C LYS A 53 -16.01 -6.16 -3.06
N GLU A 54 -14.91 -6.88 -2.84
CA GLU A 54 -14.20 -6.89 -1.57
C GLU A 54 -13.26 -5.69 -1.46
N LEU A 55 -13.07 -5.23 -0.22
CA LEU A 55 -12.07 -4.22 0.08
C LEU A 55 -10.69 -4.85 0.00
N ILE A 56 -9.73 -4.11 -0.54
CA ILE A 56 -8.33 -4.54 -0.62
C ILE A 56 -7.45 -3.58 0.17
N HIS A 57 -6.26 -4.05 0.54
CA HIS A 57 -5.28 -3.27 1.28
C HIS A 57 -4.09 -2.93 0.38
N ILE A 58 -3.79 -1.64 0.26
CA ILE A 58 -2.62 -1.15 -0.47
C ILE A 58 -1.73 -0.37 0.48
N SER A 59 -0.44 -0.66 0.44
CA SER A 59 0.52 -0.11 1.40
C SER A 59 1.87 0.26 0.76
N ALA A 60 1.88 0.37 -0.57
CA ALA A 60 3.04 0.75 -1.37
C ALA A 60 2.64 1.81 -2.40
N VAL A 61 3.63 2.57 -2.85
CA VAL A 61 3.50 3.62 -3.86
C VAL A 61 4.66 3.51 -4.85
N LYS A 62 4.36 3.70 -6.13
CA LYS A 62 5.34 3.93 -7.19
C LYS A 62 5.49 5.44 -7.39
N TYR A 63 6.70 5.94 -7.23
CA TYR A 63 7.01 7.37 -7.25
C TYR A 63 8.38 7.63 -7.88
N GLU A 64 8.61 8.86 -8.31
CA GLU A 64 9.94 9.27 -8.78
C GLU A 64 10.85 9.62 -7.60
N ASN A 65 12.02 8.99 -7.55
CA ASN A 65 13.09 9.30 -6.62
C ASN A 65 14.40 9.46 -7.39
N LYS A 66 15.01 10.65 -7.30
CA LYS A 66 16.29 10.97 -7.98
C LYS A 66 16.28 10.64 -9.48
N GLY A 67 15.18 10.94 -10.17
CA GLY A 67 15.01 10.73 -11.61
C GLY A 67 14.77 9.27 -12.03
N LYS A 68 14.41 8.38 -11.10
CA LYS A 68 14.02 6.99 -11.39
C LYS A 68 12.69 6.67 -10.74
N LEU A 69 11.85 5.92 -11.44
CA LEU A 69 10.65 5.34 -10.84
C LEU A 69 11.05 4.16 -9.96
N GLU A 70 10.64 4.20 -8.70
CA GLU A 70 10.81 3.11 -7.75
C GLU A 70 9.50 2.82 -7.02
N VAL A 71 9.36 1.60 -6.51
CA VAL A 71 8.26 1.20 -5.64
C VAL A 71 8.77 1.15 -4.21
N SER A 72 8.05 1.78 -3.29
CA SER A 72 8.38 1.77 -1.87
C SER A 72 7.14 1.64 -1.01
N GLY A 73 7.33 1.06 0.17
CA GLY A 73 6.29 0.99 1.20
C GLY A 73 5.97 2.39 1.76
N LEU A 74 4.73 2.57 2.21
CA LEU A 74 4.29 3.81 2.86
C LEU A 74 4.76 3.88 4.32
N TRP A 75 6.07 3.89 4.54
CA TRP A 75 6.67 3.88 5.87
C TRP A 75 6.48 5.21 6.62
N LYS A 76 6.18 5.16 7.92
CA LYS A 76 6.09 6.31 8.81
C LYS A 76 7.49 6.81 9.20
N ASN A 77 8.21 7.39 8.24
CA ASN A 77 9.48 8.04 8.50
C ASN A 77 9.23 9.48 8.96
N VAL A 78 9.70 9.82 10.16
CA VAL A 78 9.58 11.17 10.71
C VAL A 78 10.90 11.92 10.71
N ASP A 79 10.84 13.25 10.68
CA ASP A 79 11.98 14.14 10.90
C ASP A 79 12.17 14.46 12.39
N ASP A 80 13.17 15.29 12.71
CA ASP A 80 13.52 15.66 14.08
C ASP A 80 12.42 16.47 14.79
N LYS A 81 11.43 16.98 14.03
CA LYS A 81 10.25 17.68 14.55
C LYS A 81 9.03 16.75 14.71
N GLY A 82 9.20 15.46 14.44
CA GLY A 82 8.12 14.47 14.52
C GLY A 82 7.13 14.53 13.35
N LEU A 83 7.44 15.27 12.28
CA LEU A 83 6.61 15.36 11.08
C LEU A 83 7.03 14.31 10.07
N ILE A 84 6.14 13.93 9.14
CA ILE A 84 6.49 13.00 8.06
C ILE A 84 7.64 13.62 7.25
N ARG A 85 8.76 12.90 7.15
CA ARG A 85 9.98 13.38 6.52
C ARG A 85 9.70 13.74 5.07
N LYS A 86 10.01 14.99 4.69
CA LYS A 86 9.88 15.47 3.31
C LYS A 86 10.66 14.58 2.34
N GLY A 87 10.07 14.28 1.18
CA GLY A 87 10.66 13.41 0.17
C GLY A 87 10.60 11.91 0.48
N SER A 88 10.10 11.50 1.66
CA SER A 88 9.76 10.08 1.88
C SER A 88 8.61 9.66 0.95
N ALA A 89 8.55 8.37 0.61
CA ALA A 89 7.49 7.81 -0.22
C ALA A 89 6.08 8.17 0.30
N LEU A 90 5.87 8.13 1.61
CA LEU A 90 4.61 8.56 2.23
C LEU A 90 4.34 10.06 2.02
N ALA A 91 5.33 10.94 2.18
CA ALA A 91 5.16 12.36 1.91
C ALA A 91 4.82 12.65 0.44
N VAL A 92 5.48 11.96 -0.49
CA VAL A 92 5.23 12.10 -1.94
C VAL A 92 3.81 11.65 -2.27
N PHE A 93 3.38 10.50 -1.73
CA PHE A 93 2.02 10.01 -1.91
C PHE A 93 0.97 10.99 -1.36
N LEU A 94 1.14 11.47 -0.13
CA LEU A 94 0.24 12.45 0.48
C LEU A 94 0.10 13.70 -0.38
N ASN A 95 1.21 14.26 -0.87
CA ASN A 95 1.20 15.42 -1.75
C ASN A 95 0.47 15.12 -3.07
N SER A 96 0.73 13.97 -3.71
CA SER A 96 0.07 13.58 -4.96
C SER A 96 -1.45 13.42 -4.80
N ALA A 97 -1.90 12.96 -3.63
CA ALA A 97 -3.31 12.86 -3.28
C ALA A 97 -3.89 14.20 -2.78
N GLY A 98 -3.10 15.26 -2.66
CA GLY A 98 -3.54 16.53 -2.06
C GLY A 98 -3.95 16.42 -0.60
N ALA A 99 -3.26 15.59 0.18
CA ALA A 99 -3.44 15.37 1.61
C ALA A 99 -2.22 15.89 2.40
N LYS A 100 -2.45 16.48 3.56
CA LYS A 100 -1.40 16.96 4.48
C LYS A 100 -1.07 15.93 5.56
N VAL A 101 -2.06 15.10 5.93
CA VAL A 101 -1.92 14.04 6.94
C VAL A 101 -2.59 12.75 6.44
N PRO A 102 -2.17 11.56 6.90
CA PRO A 102 -2.74 10.29 6.43
C PRO A 102 -4.26 10.18 6.54
N GLN A 103 -4.86 10.78 7.58
CA GLN A 103 -6.31 10.73 7.78
C GLN A 103 -7.09 11.44 6.65
N GLU A 104 -6.52 12.47 6.02
CA GLU A 104 -7.14 13.18 4.89
C GLU A 104 -7.19 12.35 3.61
N LEU A 105 -6.56 11.17 3.57
CA LEU A 105 -6.69 10.23 2.46
C LEU A 105 -8.06 9.58 2.41
N ILE A 106 -8.76 9.45 3.54
CA ILE A 106 -10.07 8.81 3.58
C ILE A 106 -11.06 9.60 2.72
N GLY A 107 -11.74 8.89 1.82
CA GLY A 107 -12.70 9.45 0.87
C GLY A 107 -12.10 9.88 -0.46
N LYS A 108 -10.76 10.00 -0.57
CA LYS A 108 -10.09 10.41 -1.81
C LYS A 108 -10.09 9.29 -2.84
N ASP A 109 -10.21 9.70 -4.10
CA ASP A 109 -10.00 8.87 -5.27
C ASP A 109 -8.54 8.99 -5.71
N VAL A 110 -7.84 7.86 -5.77
CA VAL A 110 -6.41 7.80 -6.10
C VAL A 110 -6.17 6.76 -7.19
N VAL A 111 -5.21 7.04 -8.07
CA VAL A 111 -4.85 6.15 -9.17
C VAL A 111 -3.89 5.07 -8.66
N THR A 112 -4.13 3.81 -9.03
CA THR A 112 -3.18 2.71 -8.81
C THR A 112 -2.37 2.41 -10.06
N THR A 113 -1.28 1.68 -9.88
CA THR A 113 -0.42 1.12 -10.92
C THR A 113 0.09 -0.24 -10.44
N GLN A 114 0.69 -1.02 -11.32
CA GLN A 114 1.36 -2.26 -10.94
C GLN A 114 2.84 -2.02 -10.58
N GLU A 115 3.31 -2.73 -9.56
CA GLU A 115 4.73 -2.98 -9.36
C GLU A 115 5.25 -4.07 -10.31
N ASP A 116 6.57 -4.28 -10.34
CA ASP A 116 7.21 -5.24 -11.27
C ASP A 116 6.74 -6.69 -11.07
N LYS A 117 6.19 -7.02 -9.89
CA LYS A 117 5.60 -8.33 -9.57
C LYS A 117 4.10 -8.44 -9.84
N GLY A 118 3.47 -7.41 -10.40
CA GLY A 118 2.05 -7.40 -10.76
C GLY A 118 1.07 -7.00 -9.64
N TYR A 119 1.54 -6.75 -8.41
CA TYR A 119 0.68 -6.25 -7.33
C TYR A 119 0.33 -4.77 -7.53
N LEU A 120 -0.86 -4.38 -7.07
CA LEU A 120 -1.29 -2.99 -7.10
C LEU A 120 -0.57 -2.15 -6.04
N CYS A 121 -0.09 -0.99 -6.47
CA CYS A 121 0.43 0.07 -5.62
C CYS A 121 -0.15 1.43 -6.06
N PHE A 122 -0.05 2.45 -5.22
CA PHE A 122 -0.48 3.79 -5.61
C PHE A 122 0.46 4.41 -6.65
N LYS A 123 -0.08 5.25 -7.52
CA LYS A 123 0.70 6.05 -8.47
C LYS A 123 0.92 7.46 -7.91
N ALA A 124 2.18 7.91 -7.84
CA ALA A 124 2.55 9.24 -7.37
C ALA A 124 3.73 9.85 -8.15
N TYR A 125 3.67 9.77 -9.48
CA TYR A 125 4.61 10.39 -10.43
C TYR A 125 3.83 11.00 -11.60
#